data_AF-A0A6M1YQ95-F1
#
_entry.id   AF-A0A6M1YQ95-F1
#
_cell.length_a   1.000
_cell.length_b   1.000
_cell.length_c   1.000
_cell.angle_alpha   90.00
_cell.angle_beta   90.00
_cell.angle_gamma   90.00
#
_symmetry.space_group_name_H-M   'P 1'
#
loop_
_entity.id
_entity.type
_entity.pdbx_description
1 polymer ?
#
loop_
_entity_poly.entity_id
_entity_poly.type
_entity_poly.pdbx_seq_one_letter_code
_entity_poly.pdbx_strand_id
1 'polypeptide(L)'
;MLTAVITGPDLFSAKRQIKNAIGAEAIELRLDFLDSIDLEKITKLQKYWGKTIIFSLRKKENGGKYLQPEKKRYFDLARLFSLKPNFFDLENDTSLEFIEKMKNLYPDVKIIFSYHNFLNTPPNLNEVYENL
;
A
#
# COMPACT_ATOMS: atom_id res chain seq x y z
N MET A 1 -8.10 -2.53 14.88
CA MET A 1 -8.25 -1.43 13.92
C MET A 1 -9.07 -1.94 12.73
N LEU A 2 -10.25 -1.37 12.49
CA LEU A 2 -11.05 -1.66 11.31
C LEU A 2 -10.54 -0.84 10.11
N THR A 3 -10.12 -1.52 9.04
CA THR A 3 -9.59 -0.88 7.82
C THR A 3 -10.53 -1.13 6.65
N ALA A 4 -10.96 -0.06 5.96
CA ALA A 4 -11.70 -0.17 4.71
C ALA A 4 -10.75 -0.14 3.50
N VAL A 5 -10.99 -1.00 2.51
CA VAL A 5 -10.18 -1.07 1.28
C VAL A 5 -10.78 -0.16 0.21
N ILE A 6 -9.95 0.71 -0.37
CA ILE A 6 -10.33 1.67 -1.40
C ILE A 6 -9.64 1.31 -2.71
N THR A 7 -10.43 0.99 -3.73
CA THR A 7 -10.02 0.49 -5.05
C THR A 7 -10.57 1.33 -6.21
N GLY A 8 -11.22 2.47 -5.92
CA GLY A 8 -11.77 3.34 -6.95
C GLY A 8 -10.65 3.85 -7.87
N PRO A 9 -10.76 3.69 -9.20
CA PRO A 9 -9.66 3.94 -10.13
C PRO A 9 -9.32 5.43 -10.30
N ASP A 10 -10.28 6.29 -10.00
CA ASP A 10 -10.19 7.73 -10.12
C ASP A 10 -10.56 8.44 -8.79
N LEU A 11 -10.29 9.75 -8.73
CA LEU A 11 -10.54 10.56 -7.53
C LEU A 11 -12.01 10.54 -7.08
N PHE A 12 -12.96 10.53 -8.02
CA PHE A 12 -14.39 10.55 -7.72
C PHE A 12 -14.84 9.20 -7.15
N SER A 13 -14.48 8.10 -7.82
CA SER A 13 -14.79 6.73 -7.39
C SER A 13 -14.16 6.41 -6.03
N ALA A 14 -12.89 6.78 -5.82
CA ALA A 14 -12.19 6.57 -4.54
C ALA A 14 -12.82 7.41 -3.41
N LYS A 15 -13.14 8.69 -3.64
CA LYS A 15 -13.85 9.52 -2.64
C LYS A 15 -15.20 8.94 -2.26
N ARG A 16 -15.96 8.39 -3.22
CA ARG A 16 -17.25 7.74 -2.95
C ARG A 16 -17.08 6.52 -2.04
N GLN A 17 -16.06 5.70 -2.27
CA GLN A 17 -15.75 4.56 -1.39
C GLN A 17 -15.33 5.03 0.02
N ILE A 18 -14.47 6.05 0.12
CA ILE A 18 -14.07 6.63 1.41
C ILE A 18 -15.30 7.16 2.17
N LYS A 19 -16.22 7.84 1.49
CA LYS A 19 -17.48 8.33 2.10
C LYS A 19 -18.32 7.17 2.67
N ASN A 20 -18.30 6.01 2.02
CA ASN A 20 -19.04 4.82 2.44
C ASN A 20 -18.28 3.96 3.46
N ALA A 21 -17.03 4.28 3.79
CA ALA A 21 -16.23 3.61 4.82
C ALA A 21 -16.65 4.03 6.25
N ILE A 22 -17.95 4.03 6.51
CA ILE A 22 -18.53 4.44 7.79
C ILE A 22 -18.06 3.45 8.88
N GLY A 23 -17.55 3.97 9.98
CA GLY A 23 -17.04 3.18 11.10
C GLY A 23 -15.59 2.69 10.94
N ALA A 24 -14.96 2.87 9.77
CA ALA A 24 -13.55 2.53 9.60
C ALA A 24 -12.64 3.49 10.39
N GLU A 25 -11.62 2.92 11.00
CA GLU A 25 -10.56 3.65 11.74
C GLU A 25 -9.41 4.01 10.82
N ALA A 26 -9.18 3.19 9.78
CA ALA A 26 -8.20 3.41 8.74
C ALA A 26 -8.77 3.10 7.34
N ILE A 27 -8.07 3.55 6.31
CA ILE A 27 -8.28 3.07 4.95
C ILE A 27 -6.98 2.50 4.37
N GLU A 28 -7.09 1.47 3.55
CA GLU A 28 -6.04 1.03 2.63
C GLU A 28 -6.35 1.58 1.24
N LEU A 29 -5.48 2.45 0.73
CA LEU A 29 -5.50 2.84 -0.67
C LEU A 29 -4.76 1.78 -1.49
N ARG A 30 -5.52 1.03 -2.29
CA ARG A 30 -4.99 0.10 -3.29
C ARG A 30 -4.59 0.89 -4.54
N LEU A 31 -3.38 1.42 -4.50
CA LEU A 31 -2.83 2.31 -5.54
C LEU A 31 -2.64 1.59 -6.87
N ASP A 32 -2.53 0.27 -6.85
CA ASP A 32 -2.50 -0.58 -8.03
C ASP A 32 -3.82 -0.58 -8.83
N PHE A 33 -4.92 -0.12 -8.24
CA PHE A 33 -6.20 0.03 -8.93
C PHE A 33 -6.40 1.40 -9.58
N LEU A 34 -5.55 2.38 -9.29
CA LEU A 34 -5.66 3.71 -9.89
C LEU A 34 -5.29 3.67 -11.37
N ASP A 35 -6.00 4.45 -12.19
CA ASP A 35 -5.70 4.58 -13.62
C ASP A 35 -4.26 5.10 -13.85
N SER A 36 -3.78 5.92 -12.91
CA SER A 36 -2.40 6.39 -12.88
C SER A 36 -1.95 6.80 -11.47
N ILE A 37 -0.65 6.69 -11.21
CA ILE A 37 -0.02 7.19 -9.98
C ILE A 37 0.17 8.70 -10.08
N ASP A 38 -0.83 9.43 -9.60
CA ASP A 38 -0.88 10.88 -9.53
C ASP A 38 -0.81 11.34 -8.07
N LEU A 39 0.34 11.88 -7.67
CA LEU A 39 0.62 12.28 -6.29
C LEU A 39 -0.32 13.38 -5.79
N GLU A 40 -0.81 14.26 -6.68
CA GLU A 40 -1.72 15.32 -6.29
C GLU A 40 -3.10 14.74 -5.94
N LYS A 41 -3.61 13.82 -6.76
CA LYS A 41 -4.87 13.13 -6.50
C LYS A 41 -4.79 12.29 -5.22
N ILE A 42 -3.70 11.55 -5.02
CA ILE A 42 -3.49 10.74 -3.82
C ILE A 42 -3.43 11.64 -2.57
N THR A 43 -2.73 12.78 -2.64
CA THR A 43 -2.71 13.77 -1.55
C THR A 43 -4.11 14.30 -1.24
N LYS A 44 -4.95 14.55 -2.26
CA LYS A 44 -6.35 14.96 -2.07
C LYS A 44 -7.17 13.88 -1.37
N LEU A 45 -6.94 12.59 -1.66
CA LEU A 45 -7.60 11.47 -0.98
C LEU A 45 -7.17 11.36 0.49
N GLN A 46 -5.87 11.48 0.77
CA GLN A 46 -5.33 11.46 2.14
C GLN A 46 -5.93 12.59 2.99
N LYS A 47 -5.98 13.81 2.45
CA LYS A 47 -6.62 14.95 3.12
C LYS A 47 -8.13 14.77 3.31
N TYR A 48 -8.81 14.17 2.33
CA TYR A 48 -10.25 13.92 2.38
C TYR A 48 -10.61 12.90 3.47
N TRP A 49 -9.78 11.89 3.67
CA TRP A 49 -9.98 10.90 4.74
C TRP A 49 -9.67 11.48 6.13
N GLY A 50 -8.52 12.14 6.28
CA GLY A 50 -8.13 12.84 7.52
C GLY A 50 -7.83 11.93 8.73
N LYS A 51 -7.79 10.59 8.57
CA LYS A 51 -7.38 9.64 9.61
C LYS A 51 -6.24 8.73 9.11
N THR A 52 -5.99 7.63 9.81
CA THR A 52 -4.95 6.65 9.48
C THR A 52 -5.10 6.12 8.05
N ILE A 53 -4.04 6.18 7.27
CA ILE A 53 -4.00 5.72 5.88
C ILE A 53 -2.87 4.71 5.67
N ILE A 54 -3.17 3.67 4.91
CA ILE A 54 -2.23 2.65 4.45
C ILE A 54 -2.09 2.79 2.94
N PHE A 55 -0.87 2.92 2.44
CA PHE A 55 -0.60 2.84 1.00
C PHE A 55 -0.17 1.42 0.65
N SER A 56 -0.70 0.90 -0.46
CA SER A 56 -0.39 -0.44 -0.96
C SER A 56 -0.31 -0.40 -2.48
N LEU A 57 0.85 -0.79 -3.02
CA LEU A 57 1.09 -0.86 -4.48
C LEU A 57 1.44 -2.31 -4.84
N ARG A 58 0.41 -3.15 -4.90
CA ARG A 58 0.53 -4.61 -5.03
C ARG A 58 0.88 -5.02 -6.45
N LYS A 59 1.93 -5.84 -6.59
CA LYS A 59 2.34 -6.50 -7.85
C LYS A 59 1.28 -7.47 -8.35
N LYS A 60 1.22 -7.69 -9.66
CA LYS A 60 0.33 -8.71 -10.24
C LYS A 60 0.62 -10.11 -9.74
N GLU A 61 1.90 -10.43 -9.54
CA GLU A 61 2.37 -11.73 -9.04
C GLU A 61 1.85 -12.02 -7.61
N ASN A 62 1.58 -10.97 -6.84
CA ASN A 62 0.99 -11.05 -5.50
C ASN A 62 -0.52 -10.70 -5.49
N GLY A 63 -1.23 -10.91 -6.62
CA GLY A 63 -2.68 -10.72 -6.73
C GLY A 63 -3.15 -9.26 -6.85
N GLY A 64 -2.23 -8.34 -7.15
CA GLY A 64 -2.51 -6.93 -7.43
C GLY A 64 -2.78 -6.64 -8.91
N LYS A 65 -2.86 -5.35 -9.22
CA LYS A 65 -3.06 -4.82 -10.59
C LYS A 65 -1.87 -4.02 -11.13
N TYR A 66 -0.77 -3.92 -10.40
CA TYR A 66 0.41 -3.23 -10.88
C TYR A 66 1.15 -4.09 -11.92
N LEU A 67 1.21 -3.60 -13.16
CA LEU A 67 1.75 -4.33 -14.32
C LEU A 67 3.14 -3.87 -14.76
N GLN A 68 3.69 -2.81 -14.16
CA GLN A 68 4.97 -2.27 -14.59
C GLN A 68 6.13 -3.08 -13.98
N PRO A 69 7.32 -3.07 -14.62
CA PRO A 69 8.49 -3.78 -14.10
C PRO A 69 8.90 -3.34 -12.69
N GLU A 70 9.57 -4.23 -11.95
CA GLU A 70 9.95 -3.99 -10.55
C GLU A 70 10.79 -2.73 -10.34
N LYS A 71 11.71 -2.43 -11.28
CA LYS A 71 12.49 -1.18 -11.26
C LYS A 71 11.60 0.07 -11.28
N LYS A 72 10.51 0.03 -12.05
CA LYS A 72 9.52 1.11 -12.08
C LYS A 72 8.71 1.14 -10.80
N ARG A 73 8.37 -0.03 -10.24
CA ARG A 73 7.70 -0.13 -8.92
C ARG A 73 8.50 0.57 -7.84
N TYR A 74 9.80 0.29 -7.70
CA TYR A 74 10.65 0.98 -6.72
C TYR A 74 10.69 2.50 -6.89
N PHE A 75 10.72 2.98 -8.14
CA PHE A 75 10.64 4.41 -8.42
C PHE A 75 9.30 5.01 -7.96
N ASP A 76 8.20 4.35 -8.26
CA ASP A 76 6.87 4.80 -7.85
C ASP A 76 6.66 4.70 -6.34
N LEU A 77 7.14 3.63 -5.69
CA LEU A 77 7.14 3.49 -4.23
C LEU A 77 7.87 4.67 -3.56
N ALA A 78 9.10 4.99 -4.01
CA ALA A 78 9.86 6.11 -3.45
C ALA A 78 9.10 7.46 -3.57
N ARG A 79 8.42 7.67 -4.70
CA ARG A 79 7.54 8.85 -4.89
C ARG A 79 6.35 8.84 -3.94
N LEU A 80 5.74 7.68 -3.71
CA LEU A 80 4.60 7.53 -2.80
C LEU A 80 5.00 7.71 -1.33
N PHE A 81 6.19 7.25 -0.93
CA PHE A 81 6.74 7.48 0.41
C PHE A 81 6.87 8.97 0.74
N SER A 82 7.15 9.81 -0.26
CA SER A 82 7.23 11.26 -0.09
C SER A 82 5.91 11.91 0.39
N LEU A 83 4.77 11.23 0.21
CA LEU A 83 3.46 11.67 0.71
C LEU A 83 3.23 11.34 2.18
N LYS A 84 4.16 10.59 2.80
CA LYS A 84 4.17 10.25 4.23
C LYS A 84 2.85 9.65 4.72
N PRO A 85 2.39 8.51 4.16
CA PRO A 85 1.24 7.79 4.72
C PRO A 85 1.55 7.30 6.14
N ASN A 86 0.53 6.99 6.94
CA ASN A 86 0.78 6.44 8.28
C ASN A 86 1.43 5.06 8.21
N PHE A 87 1.00 4.25 7.22
CA PHE A 87 1.57 2.95 6.93
C PHE A 87 1.83 2.79 5.43
N PHE A 88 2.87 2.04 5.11
CA PHE A 88 3.14 1.55 3.77
C PHE A 88 3.22 0.02 3.80
N ASP A 89 2.38 -0.65 3.02
CA ASP A 89 2.45 -2.08 2.78
C ASP A 89 3.52 -2.38 1.71
N LEU A 90 4.54 -3.12 2.11
CA LEU A 90 5.58 -3.64 1.23
C LEU A 90 5.53 -5.17 1.25
N GLU A 91 5.60 -5.76 0.06
CA GLU A 91 5.60 -7.22 -0.10
C GLU A 91 6.92 -7.81 0.40
N ASN A 92 6.87 -9.06 0.86
CA ASN A 92 7.96 -9.76 1.51
C ASN A 92 9.22 -9.94 0.64
N ASP A 93 9.09 -9.78 -0.68
CA ASP A 93 10.18 -9.83 -1.65
C ASP A 93 10.76 -8.45 -1.97
N THR A 94 10.35 -7.40 -1.25
CA THR A 94 10.91 -6.06 -1.38
C THR A 94 12.32 -6.02 -0.74
N SER A 95 13.29 -5.48 -1.48
CA SER A 95 14.69 -5.41 -1.07
C SER A 95 14.88 -4.71 0.27
N LEU A 96 15.65 -5.34 1.17
CA LEU A 96 16.05 -4.77 2.46
C LEU A 96 16.76 -3.42 2.30
N GLU A 97 17.64 -3.28 1.30
CA GLU A 97 18.33 -2.02 1.01
C GLU A 97 17.35 -0.88 0.71
N PHE A 98 16.29 -1.17 -0.06
CA PHE A 98 15.25 -0.19 -0.35
C PHE A 98 14.46 0.16 0.92
N ILE A 99 14.10 -0.84 1.73
CA ILE A 99 13.36 -0.65 2.99
C ILE A 99 14.14 0.23 3.96
N GLU A 100 15.42 -0.08 4.19
CA GLU A 100 16.31 0.70 5.05
C GLU A 100 16.45 2.13 4.56
N LYS A 101 16.66 2.32 3.26
CA LYS A 101 16.73 3.66 2.66
C LYS A 101 15.45 4.45 2.88
N MET A 102 14.27 3.85 2.68
CA MET A 102 12.99 4.53 2.89
C MET A 102 12.73 4.83 4.37
N LYS A 103 13.04 3.92 5.29
CA LYS A 103 12.95 4.16 6.74
C LYS A 103 13.84 5.33 7.17
N ASN A 104 15.05 5.43 6.64
CA ASN A 104 15.97 6.53 6.96
C ASN A 104 15.46 7.88 6.43
N LEU A 105 14.87 7.92 5.24
CA LEU A 105 14.32 9.14 4.64
C LEU A 105 12.96 9.55 5.24
N TYR A 106 12.15 8.58 5.65
CA TYR A 106 10.77 8.77 6.10
C TYR A 106 10.51 8.00 7.41
N PRO A 107 11.18 8.36 8.52
CA PRO A 107 11.13 7.60 9.77
C PRO A 107 9.74 7.52 10.41
N ASP A 108 8.86 8.45 10.09
CA ASP A 108 7.47 8.48 10.60
C ASP A 108 6.54 7.51 9.88
N VAL A 109 6.94 6.99 8.70
CA VAL A 109 6.14 6.03 7.92
C VAL A 109 6.38 4.62 8.45
N LYS A 110 5.35 4.01 9.04
CA LYS A 110 5.42 2.63 9.52
C LYS A 110 5.31 1.67 8.33
N ILE A 111 6.06 0.58 8.35
CA ILE A 111 6.02 -0.41 7.28
C ILE A 111 5.24 -1.63 7.76
N ILE A 112 4.31 -2.08 6.94
CA ILE A 112 3.66 -3.39 7.03
C ILE A 112 4.39 -4.27 6.03
N PHE A 113 4.98 -5.37 6.49
CA PHE A 113 5.62 -6.34 5.60
C PHE A 113 4.65 -7.49 5.36
N SER A 114 4.28 -7.73 4.11
CA SER A 114 3.14 -8.59 3.75
C SER A 114 3.54 -9.76 2.88
N TYR A 115 2.92 -10.91 3.13
CA TYR A 115 3.10 -12.15 2.37
C TYR A 115 1.74 -12.66 1.91
N HIS A 116 1.70 -13.19 0.70
CA HIS A 116 0.47 -13.72 0.10
C HIS A 116 0.74 -15.08 -0.54
N ASN A 117 -0.06 -16.09 -0.19
CA ASN A 117 -0.09 -17.37 -0.88
C ASN A 117 -1.52 -17.65 -1.34
N PHE A 118 -1.73 -17.63 -2.65
CA PHE A 118 -3.04 -17.86 -3.27
C PHE A 118 -3.27 -19.32 -3.68
N LEU A 119 -2.29 -20.21 -3.49
CA LEU A 119 -2.39 -21.63 -3.84
C LEU A 119 -2.83 -22.48 -2.65
N ASN A 120 -2.26 -22.22 -1.47
CA ASN A 120 -2.54 -22.98 -0.27
C ASN A 120 -2.22 -22.15 0.99
N THR A 121 -2.70 -22.61 2.14
CA THR A 121 -2.19 -22.16 3.44
C THR A 121 -0.90 -22.92 3.73
N PRO A 122 0.24 -22.26 3.97
CA PRO A 122 1.48 -22.94 4.38
C PRO A 122 1.24 -23.76 5.66
N PRO A 123 1.80 -24.97 5.76
CA PRO A 123 1.63 -25.82 6.93
C PRO A 123 2.31 -25.24 8.18
N ASN A 124 3.33 -24.40 8.00
CA ASN A 124 4.08 -23.76 9.07
C ASN A 124 4.10 -22.24 8.90
N LEU A 125 3.16 -21.54 9.55
CA LEU A 125 3.09 -20.08 9.49
C LEU A 125 4.18 -19.38 10.31
N ASN A 126 4.76 -20.06 11.32
CA ASN A 126 5.85 -19.50 12.11
C ASN A 126 7.12 -19.37 11.27
N GLU A 127 7.44 -20.40 10.47
CA GLU A 127 8.57 -20.35 9.55
C GLU A 127 8.40 -19.25 8.50
N VAL A 128 7.17 -19.04 8.00
CA VAL A 128 6.90 -17.89 7.11
C VAL A 128 7.21 -16.59 7.84
N TYR A 129 6.70 -16.41 9.06
CA TYR A 129 6.90 -15.20 9.86
C TYR A 129 8.36 -14.94 10.23
N GLU A 130 9.14 -15.98 10.53
CA GLU A 130 10.57 -15.85 10.85
C GLU A 130 11.43 -15.50 9.63
N ASN A 131 10.95 -15.79 8.42
CA ASN A 131 11.62 -15.48 7.15
C ASN A 131 11.12 -14.17 6.50
N LEU A 132 10.25 -13.42 7.19
CA LEU A 132 9.87 -12.05 6.83
C LEU A 132 10.92 -11.06 7.33
#